data_AF-A0A4S0L796-F1
#
_entry.id   AF-A0A4S0L796-F1
#
_cell.length_a   1.000
_cell.length_b   1.000
_cell.length_c   1.000
_cell.angle_alpha   90.00
_cell.angle_beta   90.00
_cell.angle_gamma   90.00
#
_symmetry.space_group_name_H-M   'P 1'
#
loop_
_entity.id
_entity.type
_entity.pdbx_description
1 polymer ?
#
loop_
_entity_poly.entity_id
_entity_poly.type
_entity_poly.pdbx_seq_one_letter_code
_entity_poly.pdbx_strand_id
1 'polypeptide(L)'
;MSRLVLIAGERFGRFAVLLFALALFIPLVVGLYFLDMHPLVVIAGGTVAIPAAMLALVLLIGMIFAGFRRSKVEGISRDAAPRLWQTWEDLAGTRRAARTTIVLTSDLNASIGEERPFLGIFGRWSILAVGIPLLAVTDEAALAAILAHEDAHLRNRDTNGSLNLAELEKCFELIFDYAPPGRTVSGSLFYWMLSPLSKTLGREEIRLSRHAEIEADRHAARTGDSYSTARALLLAGAAGVLFEDRAYRPLRRELLGSMAPPEPPLARTLKAALGLSDPDTLREYVQKAWDAPDDTTSDHPPWPERLAALGYSSPPTIEPVEHPALSTLLRSETVAERVRHFNDEWTSKVADHLDR
;
A
#
# COMPACT_ATOMS: atom_id res chain seq x y z
N MET A 1 29.19 3.75 0.45
CA MET A 1 28.11 4.61 -0.09
C MET A 1 26.74 4.26 0.49
N SER A 2 26.35 2.98 0.62
CA SER A 2 24.99 2.56 1.07
C SER A 2 24.44 3.25 2.33
N ARG A 3 25.22 3.35 3.42
CA ARG A 3 24.73 3.97 4.68
C ARG A 3 24.33 5.45 4.55
N LEU A 4 25.08 6.25 3.80
CA LEU A 4 24.77 7.67 3.60
C LEU A 4 23.49 7.84 2.79
N VAL A 5 23.29 6.97 1.81
CA VAL A 5 22.08 6.94 0.97
C VAL A 5 20.86 6.50 1.78
N LEU A 6 21.03 5.51 2.66
CA LEU A 6 19.97 5.07 3.57
C LEU A 6 19.57 6.18 4.53
N ILE A 7 20.53 6.81 5.22
CA ILE A 7 20.25 7.91 6.15
C ILE A 7 19.60 9.10 5.42
N ALA A 8 20.09 9.44 4.22
CA ALA A 8 19.52 10.51 3.43
C ALA A 8 18.11 10.14 2.92
N GLY A 9 17.92 8.90 2.47
CA GLY A 9 16.65 8.36 2.02
C GLY A 9 15.62 8.34 3.13
N GLU A 10 15.93 7.78 4.29
CA GLU A 10 15.04 7.76 5.48
C GLU A 10 14.60 9.17 5.90
N ARG A 11 15.51 10.16 5.82
CA ARG A 11 15.27 11.51 6.35
C ARG A 11 14.67 12.50 5.33
N PHE A 12 15.03 12.35 4.05
CA PHE A 12 14.69 13.32 2.99
C PHE A 12 13.89 12.70 1.82
N GLY A 13 13.69 11.39 1.80
CA GLY A 13 12.91 10.66 0.79
C GLY A 13 13.38 10.94 -0.63
N ARG A 14 12.45 11.27 -1.53
CA ARG A 14 12.77 11.67 -2.91
C ARG A 14 13.77 12.82 -3.03
N PHE A 15 13.93 13.68 -2.03
CA PHE A 15 14.92 14.77 -2.07
C PHE A 15 16.36 14.27 -1.88
N ALA A 16 16.56 13.05 -1.38
CA ALA A 16 17.88 12.41 -1.34
C ALA A 16 18.49 12.26 -2.74
N VAL A 17 17.65 12.23 -3.79
CA VAL A 17 18.07 12.23 -5.20
C VAL A 17 18.95 13.44 -5.53
N LEU A 18 18.80 14.58 -4.84
CA LEU A 18 19.63 15.78 -5.07
C LEU A 18 21.12 15.51 -4.86
N LEU A 19 21.48 14.64 -3.90
CA LEU A 19 22.88 14.27 -3.64
C LEU A 19 23.53 13.59 -4.85
N PHE A 20 22.75 12.85 -5.63
CA PHE A 20 23.21 12.14 -6.83
C PHE A 20 23.07 12.98 -8.09
N ALA A 21 21.91 13.62 -8.27
CA ALA A 21 21.62 14.45 -9.44
C ALA A 21 22.63 15.60 -9.56
N LEU A 22 22.99 16.25 -8.45
CA LEU A 22 23.97 17.33 -8.47
C LEU A 22 25.37 16.83 -8.87
N ALA A 23 25.79 15.66 -8.37
CA ALA A 23 27.06 15.05 -8.72
C ALA A 23 27.15 14.70 -10.21
N LEU A 24 26.04 14.27 -10.81
CA LEU A 24 25.95 13.94 -12.24
C LEU A 24 26.07 15.16 -13.17
N PHE A 25 25.84 16.38 -12.67
CA PHE A 25 26.10 17.62 -13.43
C PHE A 25 27.57 18.04 -13.43
N ILE A 26 28.41 17.53 -12.52
CA ILE A 26 29.82 17.94 -12.40
C ILE A 26 30.60 17.77 -13.71
N PRO A 27 30.53 16.64 -14.44
CA PRO A 27 31.26 16.48 -15.70
C PRO A 27 30.87 17.51 -16.77
N LEU A 28 29.58 17.89 -16.80
CA LEU A 28 29.09 18.92 -17.73
C LEU A 28 29.65 20.29 -17.38
N VAL A 29 29.60 20.68 -16.10
CA VAL A 29 30.13 21.98 -15.63
C VAL A 29 31.63 22.07 -15.86
N VAL A 30 32.38 21.01 -15.53
CA VAL A 30 33.83 20.93 -15.78
C VAL A 30 34.14 20.98 -17.27
N GLY A 31 33.38 20.26 -18.09
CA GLY A 31 33.53 20.29 -19.55
C GLY A 31 33.33 21.70 -20.13
N LEU A 32 32.30 22.42 -19.68
CA LEU A 32 32.05 23.80 -20.10
C LEU A 32 33.18 24.75 -19.67
N TYR A 33 33.72 24.60 -18.46
CA TYR A 33 34.85 25.41 -17.99
C TYR A 33 36.11 25.24 -18.84
N PHE A 34 36.40 24.02 -19.29
CA PHE A 34 37.58 23.71 -20.12
C PHE A 34 37.33 23.80 -21.63
N LEU A 35 36.12 24.19 -22.07
CA LEU A 35 35.73 24.18 -23.48
C LEU A 35 36.67 25.02 -24.35
N ASP A 36 37.02 26.22 -23.89
CA ASP A 36 37.87 27.14 -24.64
C ASP A 36 39.35 26.70 -24.67
N MET A 37 39.79 25.96 -23.64
CA MET A 37 41.18 25.50 -23.50
C MET A 37 41.44 24.18 -24.22
N HIS A 38 40.46 23.26 -24.20
CA HIS A 38 40.61 21.88 -24.69
C HIS A 38 39.36 21.37 -25.43
N PRO A 39 38.97 21.98 -26.57
CA PRO A 39 37.69 21.72 -27.21
C PRO A 39 37.50 20.27 -27.67
N LEU A 40 38.55 19.64 -28.21
CA LEU A 40 38.48 18.24 -28.67
C LEU A 40 38.25 17.24 -27.52
N VAL A 41 38.89 17.48 -26.36
CA VAL A 41 38.72 16.65 -25.16
C VAL A 41 37.31 16.80 -24.61
N VAL A 42 36.77 18.03 -24.61
CA VAL A 42 35.40 18.30 -24.14
C VAL A 42 34.36 17.67 -25.08
N ILE A 43 34.55 17.73 -26.40
CA ILE A 43 33.67 17.05 -27.36
C ILE A 43 33.67 15.54 -27.14
N ALA A 44 34.84 14.93 -26.98
CA ALA A 44 34.95 13.50 -26.67
C ALA A 44 34.29 13.16 -25.33
N GLY A 45 34.54 13.96 -24.28
CA GLY A 45 33.92 13.82 -22.96
C GLY A 45 32.41 14.03 -22.95
N GLY A 46 31.87 14.73 -23.95
CA GLY A 46 30.43 14.93 -24.16
C GLY A 46 29.64 13.62 -24.27
N THR A 47 30.28 12.55 -24.76
CA THR A 47 29.69 11.20 -24.82
C THR A 47 29.32 10.63 -23.44
N VAL A 48 29.93 11.14 -22.37
CA VAL A 48 29.64 10.77 -20.97
C VAL A 48 28.88 11.89 -20.26
N ALA A 49 29.30 13.14 -20.45
CA ALA A 49 28.71 14.29 -19.75
C ALA A 49 27.24 14.54 -20.14
N ILE A 50 26.88 14.37 -21.42
CA ILE A 50 25.50 14.59 -21.89
C ILE A 50 24.55 13.52 -21.32
N PRO A 51 24.82 12.21 -21.43
CA PRO A 51 23.96 11.20 -20.80
C PRO A 51 23.87 11.34 -19.27
N ALA A 52 24.96 11.69 -18.59
CA ALA A 52 24.94 11.93 -17.14
C ALA A 52 24.03 13.11 -16.77
N ALA A 53 24.10 14.23 -17.51
CA ALA A 53 23.24 15.38 -17.32
C ALA A 53 21.77 15.08 -17.66
N MET A 54 21.50 14.31 -18.72
CA MET A 54 20.14 13.85 -19.05
C MET A 54 19.55 12.97 -17.94
N LEU A 55 20.35 12.06 -17.38
CA LEU A 55 19.93 11.24 -16.24
C LEU A 55 19.61 12.11 -15.01
N ALA A 56 20.49 13.08 -14.71
CA ALA A 56 20.26 14.02 -13.63
C ALA A 56 18.96 14.80 -13.83
N LEU A 57 18.68 15.23 -15.05
CA LEU A 57 17.43 15.92 -15.40
C LEU A 57 16.20 15.02 -15.22
N VAL A 58 16.25 13.76 -15.69
CA VAL A 58 15.14 12.80 -15.49
C VAL A 58 14.87 12.56 -14.01
N LEU A 59 15.91 12.40 -13.20
CA LEU A 59 15.83 12.26 -11.75
C LEU A 59 15.20 13.49 -11.08
N LEU A 60 15.59 14.70 -11.50
CA LEU A 60 14.99 15.95 -11.01
C LEU A 60 13.53 16.10 -11.43
N ILE A 61 13.17 15.72 -12.65
CA ILE A 61 11.79 15.70 -13.13
C ILE A 61 10.98 14.71 -12.30
N GLY A 62 11.48 13.49 -12.08
CA GLY A 62 10.84 12.49 -11.23
C GLY A 62 10.59 13.00 -9.81
N MET A 63 11.57 13.66 -9.20
CA MET A 63 11.43 14.28 -7.90
C MET A 63 10.30 15.33 -7.85
N ILE A 64 10.20 16.20 -8.86
CA ILE A 64 9.20 17.29 -8.89
C ILE A 64 7.79 16.76 -9.19
N PHE A 65 7.68 15.83 -10.14
CA PHE A 65 6.38 15.37 -10.65
C PHE A 65 5.82 14.13 -9.95
N ALA A 66 6.62 13.40 -9.16
CA ALA A 66 6.12 12.34 -8.28
C ALA A 66 5.06 12.90 -7.33
N GLY A 67 3.83 12.37 -7.41
CA GLY A 67 2.71 12.78 -6.55
C GLY A 67 2.04 14.12 -6.93
N PHE A 68 2.34 14.70 -8.10
CA PHE A 68 1.76 15.99 -8.51
C PHE A 68 0.26 15.91 -8.86
N ARG A 69 -0.22 14.71 -9.23
CA ARG A 69 -1.62 14.52 -9.65
C ARG A 69 -2.45 13.96 -8.51
N ARG A 70 -3.55 14.66 -8.24
CA ARG A 70 -4.66 14.14 -7.42
C ARG A 70 -5.32 13.00 -8.18
N SER A 71 -5.49 11.84 -7.57
CA SER A 71 -6.33 10.80 -8.16
C SER A 71 -7.80 11.25 -8.08
N LYS A 72 -8.48 11.27 -9.23
CA LYS A 72 -9.93 11.52 -9.28
C LYS A 72 -10.62 10.20 -8.96
N VAL A 73 -10.69 9.85 -7.68
CA VAL A 73 -11.45 8.68 -7.22
C VAL A 73 -12.82 9.14 -6.76
N GLU A 74 -13.86 8.46 -7.25
CA GLU A 74 -15.23 8.71 -6.84
C GLU A 74 -15.48 8.01 -5.50
N GLY A 75 -15.62 8.81 -4.44
CA GLY A 75 -15.87 8.31 -3.09
C GLY A 75 -17.34 8.04 -2.81
N ILE A 76 -17.61 7.33 -1.72
CA ILE A 76 -18.96 7.17 -1.18
C ILE A 76 -19.41 8.45 -0.48
N SER A 77 -20.64 8.88 -0.71
CA SER A 77 -21.18 10.07 -0.06
C SER A 77 -21.48 9.82 1.43
N ARG A 78 -21.56 10.90 2.22
CA ARG A 78 -22.00 10.83 3.63
C ARG A 78 -23.41 10.26 3.77
N ASP A 79 -24.29 10.55 2.81
CA ASP A 79 -25.65 10.03 2.82
C ASP A 79 -25.71 8.51 2.57
N ALA A 80 -24.80 7.98 1.77
CA ALA A 80 -24.73 6.55 1.45
C ALA A 80 -24.16 5.72 2.62
N ALA A 81 -23.27 6.31 3.43
CA ALA A 81 -22.52 5.61 4.48
C ALA A 81 -22.38 6.45 5.77
N PRO A 82 -23.48 6.97 6.36
CA PRO A 82 -23.40 8.00 7.40
C PRO A 82 -22.64 7.53 8.63
N ARG A 83 -22.84 6.28 9.04
CA ARG A 83 -22.16 5.71 10.22
C ARG A 83 -20.68 5.47 9.98
N LEU A 84 -20.29 4.96 8.80
CA LEU A 84 -18.86 4.82 8.46
C LEU A 84 -18.14 6.16 8.47
N TRP A 85 -18.78 7.20 7.92
CA TRP A 85 -18.25 8.56 7.96
C TRP A 85 -18.16 9.12 9.39
N GLN A 86 -19.14 8.83 10.23
CA GLN A 86 -19.12 9.21 11.64
C GLN A 86 -17.99 8.50 12.39
N THR A 87 -17.85 7.18 12.25
CA THR A 87 -16.75 6.41 12.84
C THR A 87 -15.40 6.96 12.42
N TRP A 88 -15.21 7.27 11.14
CA TRP A 88 -13.98 7.90 10.67
C TRP A 88 -13.77 9.30 11.27
N GLU A 89 -14.82 10.11 11.35
CA GLU A 89 -14.75 11.46 11.91
C GLU A 89 -14.41 11.47 13.40
N ASP A 90 -14.96 10.53 14.17
CA ASP A 90 -14.68 10.37 15.59
C ASP A 90 -13.21 9.98 15.85
N LEU A 91 -12.63 9.15 14.97
CA LEU A 91 -11.22 8.71 15.06
C LEU A 91 -10.23 9.77 14.54
N ALA A 92 -10.48 10.27 13.34
CA ALA A 92 -9.56 11.11 12.59
C ALA A 92 -9.69 12.61 12.91
N GLY A 93 -10.84 13.00 13.48
CA GLY A 93 -11.24 14.38 13.75
C GLY A 93 -11.85 15.08 12.53
N THR A 94 -12.78 16.01 12.78
CA THR A 94 -13.57 16.73 11.76
C THR A 94 -12.73 17.36 10.64
N ARG A 95 -11.57 17.95 10.96
CA ARG A 95 -10.72 18.61 9.94
C ARG A 95 -10.16 17.59 8.93
N ARG A 96 -9.73 16.41 9.40
CA ARG A 96 -9.17 15.35 8.53
C ARG A 96 -10.29 14.67 7.77
N ALA A 97 -11.39 14.34 8.44
CA ALA A 97 -12.57 13.75 7.80
C ALA A 97 -13.14 14.63 6.68
N ALA A 98 -13.15 15.96 6.84
CA ALA A 98 -13.58 16.89 5.79
C ALA A 98 -12.68 16.89 4.53
N ARG A 99 -11.44 16.41 4.64
CA ARG A 99 -10.47 16.29 3.53
C ARG A 99 -10.18 14.83 3.17
N THR A 100 -11.02 13.90 3.62
CA THR A 100 -10.92 12.49 3.28
C THR A 100 -11.94 12.15 2.19
N THR A 101 -11.55 11.33 1.23
CA THR A 101 -12.47 10.62 0.32
C THR A 101 -12.49 9.17 0.75
N ILE A 102 -13.64 8.66 1.21
CA ILE A 102 -13.79 7.22 1.53
C ILE A 102 -14.21 6.47 0.25
N VAL A 103 -13.55 5.37 -0.06
CA VAL A 103 -13.78 4.55 -1.25
C VAL A 103 -13.98 3.10 -0.81
N LEU A 104 -14.96 2.42 -1.38
CA LEU A 104 -15.14 0.99 -1.15
C LEU A 104 -14.34 0.20 -2.17
N THR A 105 -13.71 -0.90 -1.77
CA THR A 105 -12.92 -1.78 -2.65
C THR A 105 -13.39 -3.23 -2.54
N SER A 106 -12.93 -4.09 -3.45
CA SER A 106 -13.20 -5.52 -3.46
C SER A 106 -12.15 -6.36 -2.69
N ASP A 107 -11.19 -5.71 -2.05
CA ASP A 107 -10.08 -6.36 -1.34
C ASP A 107 -10.40 -6.59 0.14
N LEU A 108 -9.81 -7.61 0.76
CA LEU A 108 -9.82 -7.77 2.22
C LEU A 108 -8.76 -6.86 2.84
N ASN A 109 -8.95 -5.54 2.74
CA ASN A 109 -8.03 -4.58 3.33
C ASN A 109 -8.69 -3.24 3.64
N ALA A 110 -8.09 -2.48 4.55
CA ALA A 110 -8.28 -1.04 4.65
C ALA A 110 -6.93 -0.38 4.38
N SER A 111 -6.91 0.75 3.69
CA SER A 111 -5.68 1.51 3.51
C SER A 111 -5.97 2.99 3.41
N ILE A 112 -5.02 3.80 3.88
CA ILE A 112 -5.15 5.24 3.78
C ILE A 112 -3.97 5.91 3.06
N GLY A 113 -4.26 6.50 1.91
CA GLY A 113 -3.35 7.33 1.14
C GLY A 113 -3.46 8.80 1.51
N GLU A 114 -2.38 9.57 1.41
CA GLU A 114 -2.46 11.03 1.42
C GLU A 114 -1.81 11.59 0.16
N GLU A 115 -2.56 12.44 -0.51
CA GLU A 115 -2.10 13.18 -1.66
C GLU A 115 -1.68 14.59 -1.24
N ARG A 116 -0.54 15.04 -1.76
CA ARG A 116 0.06 16.36 -1.49
C ARG A 116 0.12 17.17 -2.79
N PRO A 117 -1.04 17.62 -3.35
CA PRO A 117 -1.05 18.40 -4.57
C PRO A 117 -0.20 19.66 -4.41
N PHE A 118 0.63 19.97 -5.42
CA PHE A 118 1.57 21.08 -5.42
C PHE A 118 2.46 21.14 -4.17
N LEU A 119 3.09 20.01 -3.79
CA LEU A 119 3.99 19.91 -2.64
C LEU A 119 3.32 20.27 -1.29
N GLY A 120 1.98 20.23 -1.22
CA GLY A 120 1.22 20.50 0.01
C GLY A 120 0.72 21.94 0.16
N ILE A 121 0.91 22.82 -0.85
CA ILE A 121 0.40 24.20 -0.83
C ILE A 121 -1.13 24.24 -0.65
N PHE A 122 -1.85 23.30 -1.27
CA PHE A 122 -3.31 23.20 -1.15
C PHE A 122 -3.77 22.26 -0.03
N GLY A 123 -2.87 21.92 0.90
CA GLY A 123 -3.13 20.99 1.98
C GLY A 123 -3.01 19.52 1.58
N ARG A 124 -3.16 18.66 2.59
CA ARG A 124 -3.17 17.18 2.46
C ARG A 124 -4.61 16.72 2.24
N TRP A 125 -4.81 15.81 1.30
CA TRP A 125 -6.08 15.14 1.03
C TRP A 125 -5.90 13.65 1.26
N SER A 126 -6.79 13.03 2.03
CA SER A 126 -6.69 11.61 2.37
C SER A 126 -7.64 10.78 1.50
N ILE A 127 -7.23 9.59 1.08
CA ILE A 127 -8.10 8.61 0.44
C ILE A 127 -8.10 7.38 1.33
N LEU A 128 -9.24 7.11 1.95
CA LEU A 128 -9.44 5.94 2.79
C LEU A 128 -10.17 4.87 1.96
N ALA A 129 -9.43 3.84 1.54
CA ALA A 129 -10.00 2.67 0.90
C ALA A 129 -10.43 1.66 1.97
N VAL A 130 -11.68 1.19 1.90
CA VAL A 130 -12.23 0.18 2.82
C VAL A 130 -12.83 -0.96 2.02
N GLY A 131 -12.30 -2.15 2.23
CA GLY A 131 -12.76 -3.37 1.59
C GLY A 131 -14.17 -3.80 1.98
N ILE A 132 -15.02 -4.07 1.00
CA ILE A 132 -16.32 -4.72 1.24
C ILE A 132 -16.15 -6.08 1.95
N PRO A 133 -15.21 -6.96 1.55
CA PRO A 133 -14.95 -8.19 2.30
C PRO A 133 -14.50 -7.94 3.74
N LEU A 134 -13.74 -6.86 4.00
CA LEU A 134 -13.31 -6.51 5.35
C LEU A 134 -14.49 -6.11 6.24
N LEU A 135 -15.39 -5.29 5.70
CA LEU A 135 -16.64 -4.92 6.37
C LEU A 135 -17.53 -6.15 6.65
N ALA A 136 -17.48 -7.18 5.81
CA ALA A 136 -18.29 -8.39 5.94
C ALA A 136 -17.83 -9.31 7.09
N VAL A 137 -16.55 -9.25 7.48
CA VAL A 137 -15.94 -10.14 8.47
C VAL A 137 -15.62 -9.45 9.79
N THR A 138 -15.86 -8.14 9.88
CA THR A 138 -15.63 -7.33 11.09
C THR A 138 -16.95 -6.83 11.65
N ASP A 139 -17.01 -6.62 12.96
CA ASP A 139 -18.02 -5.78 13.60
C ASP A 139 -17.56 -4.32 13.66
N GLU A 140 -18.41 -3.40 14.12
CA GLU A 140 -18.09 -1.97 14.17
C GLU A 140 -16.85 -1.66 15.04
N ALA A 141 -16.67 -2.37 16.15
CA ALA A 141 -15.55 -2.16 17.06
C ALA A 141 -14.22 -2.63 16.44
N ALA A 142 -14.21 -3.82 15.83
CA ALA A 142 -13.07 -4.33 15.09
C ALA A 142 -12.73 -3.42 13.90
N LEU A 143 -13.72 -2.97 13.12
CA LEU A 143 -13.46 -2.03 12.03
C LEU A 143 -12.89 -0.71 12.56
N ALA A 144 -13.44 -0.15 13.64
CA ALA A 144 -12.93 1.08 14.24
C ALA A 144 -11.46 0.92 14.69
N ALA A 145 -11.08 -0.25 15.23
CA ALA A 145 -9.69 -0.54 15.57
C ALA A 145 -8.78 -0.59 14.32
N ILE A 146 -9.25 -1.17 13.21
CA ILE A 146 -8.52 -1.15 11.93
C ILE A 146 -8.38 0.29 11.41
N LEU A 147 -9.45 1.10 11.44
CA LEU A 147 -9.39 2.50 11.02
C LEU A 147 -8.47 3.34 11.92
N ALA A 148 -8.41 3.03 13.23
CA ALA A 148 -7.47 3.66 14.15
C ALA A 148 -6.01 3.26 13.85
N HIS A 149 -5.78 2.03 13.42
CA HIS A 149 -4.47 1.55 12.94
C HIS A 149 -4.06 2.31 11.66
N GLU A 150 -4.96 2.44 10.68
CA GLU A 150 -4.72 3.24 9.47
C GLU A 150 -4.43 4.72 9.79
N ASP A 151 -5.19 5.32 10.71
CA ASP A 151 -4.95 6.70 11.16
C ASP A 151 -3.60 6.85 11.87
N ALA A 152 -3.14 5.83 12.59
CA ALA A 152 -1.81 5.79 13.19
C ALA A 152 -0.72 5.82 12.12
N HIS A 153 -0.87 5.06 11.04
CA HIS A 153 0.05 5.13 9.89
C HIS A 153 0.12 6.53 9.30
N LEU A 154 -1.00 7.26 9.21
CA LEU A 154 -0.97 8.67 8.79
C LEU A 154 -0.25 9.60 9.75
N ARG A 155 -0.43 9.40 11.06
CA ARG A 155 0.21 10.23 12.09
C ARG A 155 1.71 9.98 12.19
N ASN A 156 2.11 8.72 12.05
CA ASN A 156 3.49 8.27 12.16
C ASN A 156 4.21 8.23 10.79
N ARG A 157 3.51 8.66 9.72
CA ARG A 157 4.01 8.65 8.34
C ARG A 157 5.30 9.45 8.16
N ASP A 158 5.45 10.52 8.93
CA ASP A 158 6.60 11.42 8.86
C ASP A 158 7.77 10.94 9.76
N THR A 159 7.60 9.92 10.61
CA THR A 159 8.60 9.51 11.63
C THR A 159 9.34 8.21 11.35
N ASN A 160 8.76 7.27 10.57
CA ASN A 160 9.36 5.94 10.40
C ASN A 160 10.29 5.79 9.17
N GLY A 161 10.27 6.71 8.21
CA GLY A 161 11.21 6.71 7.08
C GLY A 161 10.99 5.65 5.99
N SER A 162 10.13 4.63 6.19
CA SER A 162 9.82 3.60 5.17
C SER A 162 9.23 4.21 3.90
N LEU A 163 8.23 5.09 4.03
CA LEU A 163 7.64 5.82 2.90
C LEU A 163 8.69 6.65 2.14
N ASN A 164 9.62 7.28 2.86
CA ASN A 164 10.67 8.08 2.26
C ASN A 164 11.62 7.21 1.42
N LEU A 165 11.94 6.00 1.89
CA LEU A 165 12.69 5.00 1.11
C LEU A 165 11.91 4.54 -0.13
N ALA A 166 10.62 4.25 0.01
CA ALA A 166 9.75 3.86 -1.10
C ALA A 166 9.67 4.96 -2.18
N GLU A 167 9.56 6.24 -1.78
CA GLU A 167 9.57 7.37 -2.71
C GLU A 167 10.91 7.53 -3.42
N LEU A 168 12.02 7.29 -2.72
CA LEU A 168 13.36 7.28 -3.31
C LEU A 168 13.51 6.15 -4.33
N GLU A 169 13.03 4.94 -4.01
CA GLU A 169 13.07 3.79 -4.92
C GLU A 169 12.26 4.05 -6.19
N LYS A 170 11.04 4.60 -6.07
CA LYS A 170 10.22 5.02 -7.23
C LYS A 170 10.91 6.03 -8.14
N CYS A 171 11.73 6.93 -7.58
CA CYS A 171 12.52 7.86 -8.41
C CYS A 171 13.55 7.12 -9.27
N PHE A 172 14.11 6.02 -8.77
CA PHE A 172 15.01 5.17 -9.55
C PHE A 172 14.25 4.33 -10.58
N GLU A 173 13.05 3.84 -10.26
CA GLU A 173 12.22 3.10 -11.22
C GLU A 173 11.83 3.94 -12.44
N LEU A 174 11.57 5.23 -12.26
CA LEU A 174 11.27 6.15 -13.36
C LEU A 174 12.38 6.23 -14.41
N ILE A 175 13.64 5.93 -14.04
CA ILE A 175 14.75 5.83 -14.99
C ILE A 175 14.47 4.71 -16.01
N PHE A 176 13.91 3.59 -15.55
CA PHE A 176 13.66 2.41 -16.38
C PHE A 176 12.45 2.57 -17.31
N ASP A 177 11.53 3.48 -17.00
CA ASP A 177 10.46 3.87 -17.94
C ASP A 177 11.04 4.57 -19.19
N TYR A 178 12.10 5.38 -19.00
CA TYR A 178 12.77 6.09 -20.09
C TYR A 178 13.87 5.24 -20.76
N ALA A 179 14.62 4.47 -19.98
CA ALA A 179 15.71 3.62 -20.44
C ALA A 179 15.51 2.19 -19.94
N PRO A 180 14.66 1.38 -20.62
CA PRO A 180 14.34 0.04 -20.17
C PRO A 180 15.58 -0.86 -20.19
N PRO A 181 15.84 -1.62 -19.11
CA PRO A 181 16.93 -2.58 -19.08
C PRO A 181 16.70 -3.67 -20.13
N GLY A 182 17.76 -4.12 -20.80
CA GLY A 182 17.67 -5.11 -21.89
C GLY A 182 17.22 -4.55 -23.25
N ARG A 183 16.68 -3.33 -23.32
CA ARG A 183 16.42 -2.62 -24.59
C ARG A 183 17.40 -1.50 -24.89
N THR A 184 18.02 -0.94 -23.86
CA THR A 184 18.99 0.15 -23.97
C THR A 184 20.29 -0.18 -23.24
N VAL A 185 21.43 0.24 -23.79
CA VAL A 185 22.75 0.06 -23.15
C VAL A 185 22.81 0.83 -21.83
N SER A 186 22.28 2.06 -21.83
CA SER A 186 22.18 2.90 -20.63
C SER A 186 21.30 2.27 -19.55
N GLY A 187 20.12 1.78 -19.90
CA GLY A 187 19.21 1.10 -18.96
C GLY A 187 19.82 -0.12 -18.30
N SER A 188 20.52 -0.95 -19.07
CA SER A 188 21.23 -2.14 -18.55
C SER A 188 22.39 -1.76 -17.60
N LEU A 189 23.14 -0.72 -17.94
CA LEU A 189 24.22 -0.20 -17.08
C LEU A 189 23.67 0.36 -15.76
N PHE A 190 22.59 1.14 -15.81
CA PHE A 190 21.94 1.67 -14.61
C PHE A 190 21.34 0.58 -13.74
N TYR A 191 20.69 -0.41 -14.35
CA TYR A 191 20.17 -1.56 -13.61
C TYR A 191 21.27 -2.29 -12.84
N TRP A 192 22.41 -2.57 -13.50
CA TRP A 192 23.54 -3.21 -12.84
C TRP A 192 24.11 -2.37 -11.68
N MET A 193 24.21 -1.05 -11.84
CA MET A 193 24.72 -0.15 -10.81
C MET A 193 23.75 0.04 -9.64
N LEU A 194 22.45 0.14 -9.90
CA LEU A 194 21.43 0.48 -8.89
C LEU A 194 20.83 -0.76 -8.21
N SER A 195 20.84 -1.94 -8.83
CA SER A 195 20.22 -3.15 -8.27
C SER A 195 20.71 -3.53 -6.86
N PRO A 196 22.01 -3.41 -6.51
CA PRO A 196 22.46 -3.67 -5.14
C PRO A 196 21.90 -2.66 -4.13
N LEU A 197 21.75 -1.40 -4.55
CA LEU A 197 21.20 -0.34 -3.72
C LEU A 197 19.69 -0.55 -3.52
N SER A 198 18.93 -0.81 -4.59
CA SER A 198 17.48 -1.06 -4.48
C SER A 198 17.17 -2.24 -3.57
N LYS A 199 17.90 -3.36 -3.71
CA LYS A 199 17.78 -4.52 -2.80
C LYS A 199 18.06 -4.17 -1.34
N THR A 200 18.95 -3.21 -1.09
CA THR A 200 19.26 -2.76 0.28
C THR A 200 18.16 -1.84 0.80
N LEU A 201 17.67 -0.91 -0.03
CA LEU A 201 16.56 0.00 0.30
C LEU A 201 15.30 -0.79 0.64
N GLY A 202 14.89 -1.74 -0.22
CA GLY A 202 13.69 -2.54 0.02
C GLY A 202 13.77 -3.39 1.31
N ARG A 203 14.96 -3.90 1.68
CA ARG A 203 15.14 -4.61 2.96
C ARG A 203 14.97 -3.71 4.17
N GLU A 204 15.54 -2.50 4.14
CA GLU A 204 15.37 -1.54 5.24
C GLU A 204 13.95 -0.97 5.26
N GLU A 205 13.31 -0.78 4.10
CA GLU A 205 11.90 -0.41 4.00
C GLU A 205 11.00 -1.45 4.67
N ILE A 206 11.16 -2.74 4.36
CA ILE A 206 10.42 -3.83 5.02
C ILE A 206 10.66 -3.80 6.53
N ARG A 207 11.92 -3.66 6.96
CA ARG A 207 12.26 -3.62 8.39
C ARG A 207 11.62 -2.44 9.10
N LEU A 208 11.66 -1.25 8.52
CA LEU A 208 11.01 -0.06 9.07
C LEU A 208 9.49 -0.25 9.06
N SER A 209 8.91 -0.73 7.97
CA SER A 209 7.46 -0.99 7.86
C SER A 209 6.97 -1.90 8.99
N ARG A 210 7.67 -3.01 9.23
CA ARG A 210 7.37 -3.93 10.34
C ARG A 210 7.35 -3.26 11.71
N HIS A 211 8.26 -2.32 11.98
CA HIS A 211 8.23 -1.54 13.23
C HIS A 211 7.04 -0.57 13.29
N ALA A 212 6.68 0.07 12.17
CA ALA A 212 5.51 0.95 12.10
C ALA A 212 4.21 0.18 12.32
N GLU A 213 4.06 -1.03 11.80
CA GLU A 213 2.89 -1.89 12.02
C GLU A 213 2.66 -2.14 13.51
N ILE A 214 3.73 -2.51 14.23
CA ILE A 214 3.67 -2.72 15.69
C ILE A 214 3.33 -1.43 16.45
N GLU A 215 3.88 -0.29 16.01
CA GLU A 215 3.55 1.01 16.62
C GLU A 215 2.10 1.41 16.34
N ALA A 216 1.59 1.14 15.13
CA ALA A 216 0.22 1.40 14.72
C ALA A 216 -0.77 0.52 15.49
N ASP A 217 -0.47 -0.77 15.70
CA ASP A 217 -1.25 -1.66 16.57
C ASP A 217 -1.34 -1.12 18.00
N ARG A 218 -0.20 -0.70 18.57
CA ARG A 218 -0.18 -0.08 19.90
C ARG A 218 -0.91 1.26 19.95
N HIS A 219 -0.99 1.99 18.84
CA HIS A 219 -1.74 3.24 18.76
C HIS A 219 -3.25 2.96 18.72
N ALA A 220 -3.68 2.03 17.87
CA ALA A 220 -5.07 1.58 17.80
C ALA A 220 -5.59 1.11 19.17
N ALA A 221 -4.80 0.29 19.86
CA ALA A 221 -5.14 -0.19 21.20
C ALA A 221 -5.15 0.90 22.28
N ARG A 222 -4.41 2.00 22.09
CA ARG A 222 -4.42 3.18 23.00
C ARG A 222 -5.62 4.10 22.73
N THR A 223 -6.07 4.20 21.48
CA THR A 223 -7.23 5.02 21.09
C THR A 223 -8.54 4.34 21.44
N GLY A 224 -8.62 3.01 21.24
CA GLY A 224 -9.74 2.18 21.67
C GLY A 224 -9.33 1.27 22.83
N ASP A 225 -9.29 -0.04 22.56
CA ASP A 225 -8.84 -1.04 23.52
C ASP A 225 -8.04 -2.16 22.85
N SER A 226 -7.27 -2.89 23.67
CA SER A 226 -6.39 -3.95 23.18
C SER A 226 -7.15 -5.17 22.64
N TYR A 227 -8.30 -5.49 23.23
CA TYR A 227 -9.09 -6.64 22.80
C TYR A 227 -9.73 -6.41 21.43
N SER A 228 -10.34 -5.25 21.18
CA SER A 228 -10.91 -4.89 19.87
C SER A 228 -9.84 -4.88 18.79
N THR A 229 -8.63 -4.40 19.09
CA THR A 229 -7.50 -4.42 18.15
C THR A 229 -7.05 -5.86 17.86
N ALA A 230 -6.85 -6.67 18.89
CA ALA A 230 -6.51 -8.09 18.74
C ALA A 230 -7.59 -8.87 17.97
N ARG A 231 -8.86 -8.59 18.27
CA ARG A 231 -10.01 -9.16 17.56
C ARG A 231 -10.01 -8.77 16.09
N ALA A 232 -9.77 -7.51 15.76
CA ALA A 232 -9.67 -7.06 14.37
C ALA A 232 -8.57 -7.80 13.61
N LEU A 233 -7.38 -7.91 14.21
CA LEU A 233 -6.25 -8.65 13.66
C LEU A 233 -6.63 -10.11 13.40
N LEU A 234 -7.22 -10.79 14.37
CA LEU A 234 -7.62 -12.19 14.26
C LEU A 234 -8.73 -12.41 13.22
N LEU A 235 -9.74 -11.54 13.16
CA LEU A 235 -10.81 -11.62 12.17
C LEU A 235 -10.28 -11.42 10.75
N ALA A 236 -9.43 -10.41 10.53
CA ALA A 236 -8.80 -10.15 9.24
C ALA A 236 -7.88 -11.31 8.82
N GLY A 237 -7.06 -11.82 9.74
CA GLY A 237 -6.18 -12.97 9.51
C GLY A 237 -6.95 -14.25 9.17
N ALA A 238 -7.97 -14.58 9.96
CA ALA A 238 -8.83 -15.74 9.71
C ALA A 238 -9.56 -15.63 8.36
N ALA A 239 -10.10 -14.46 8.05
CA ALA A 239 -10.74 -14.19 6.76
C ALA A 239 -9.76 -14.33 5.59
N GLY A 240 -8.51 -13.85 5.72
CA GLY A 240 -7.49 -13.96 4.69
C GLY A 240 -7.21 -15.42 4.32
N VAL A 241 -6.97 -16.26 5.33
CA VAL A 241 -6.73 -17.70 5.12
C VAL A 241 -7.99 -18.39 4.57
N LEU A 242 -9.17 -18.05 5.08
CA LEU A 242 -10.43 -18.63 4.64
C LEU A 242 -10.74 -18.29 3.17
N PHE A 243 -10.52 -17.04 2.77
CA PHE A 243 -10.76 -16.58 1.40
C PHE A 243 -9.77 -17.21 0.44
N GLU A 244 -8.51 -17.36 0.84
CA GLU A 244 -7.54 -18.10 0.04
C GLU A 244 -7.97 -19.56 -0.16
N ASP A 245 -8.41 -20.26 0.91
CA ASP A 245 -8.83 -21.66 0.82
C ASP A 245 -10.15 -21.87 0.06
N ARG A 246 -11.16 -21.01 0.28
CA ARG A 246 -12.53 -21.23 -0.20
C ARG A 246 -12.95 -20.37 -1.39
N ALA A 247 -12.27 -19.25 -1.64
CA ALA A 247 -12.59 -18.35 -2.75
C ALA A 247 -11.49 -18.34 -3.81
N TYR A 248 -10.29 -17.87 -3.48
CA TYR A 248 -9.24 -17.59 -4.47
C TYR A 248 -8.58 -18.86 -5.03
N ARG A 249 -8.21 -19.84 -4.21
CA ARG A 249 -7.59 -21.08 -4.69
C ARG A 249 -8.53 -21.90 -5.58
N PRO A 250 -9.82 -22.10 -5.22
CA PRO A 250 -10.79 -22.73 -6.13
C PRO A 250 -10.97 -21.93 -7.42
N LEU A 251 -11.10 -20.60 -7.33
CA LEU A 251 -11.23 -19.73 -8.50
C LEU A 251 -10.04 -19.87 -9.47
N ARG A 252 -8.80 -19.84 -8.95
CA ARG A 252 -7.59 -20.02 -9.78
C ARG A 252 -7.58 -21.37 -10.50
N ARG A 253 -8.07 -22.44 -9.86
CA ARG A 253 -8.19 -23.77 -10.49
C ARG A 253 -9.25 -23.78 -11.58
N GLU A 254 -10.40 -23.16 -11.33
CA GLU A 254 -11.52 -23.09 -12.27
C GLU A 254 -11.15 -22.28 -13.53
N LEU A 255 -10.43 -21.17 -13.36
CA LEU A 255 -9.95 -20.34 -14.47
C LEU A 255 -9.03 -21.07 -15.45
N LEU A 256 -8.28 -22.09 -15.02
CA LEU A 256 -7.36 -22.83 -15.89
C LEU A 256 -8.06 -23.64 -16.99
N GLY A 257 -9.37 -23.90 -16.86
CA GLY A 257 -10.12 -24.74 -17.80
C GLY A 257 -11.49 -24.18 -18.18
N SER A 258 -11.80 -22.94 -17.83
CA SER A 258 -13.12 -22.37 -18.07
C SER A 258 -13.19 -21.67 -19.43
N MET A 259 -14.27 -21.93 -20.18
CA MET A 259 -14.61 -21.24 -21.43
C MET A 259 -15.52 -20.02 -21.19
N ALA A 260 -15.96 -19.81 -19.95
CA ALA A 260 -16.77 -18.66 -19.54
C ALA A 260 -16.26 -18.12 -18.20
N PRO A 261 -16.45 -16.82 -17.91
CA PRO A 261 -16.09 -16.28 -16.61
C PRO A 261 -16.81 -17.04 -15.48
N PRO A 262 -16.08 -17.63 -14.51
CA PRO A 262 -16.69 -18.30 -13.37
C PRO A 262 -17.25 -17.27 -12.37
N GLU A 263 -17.85 -17.72 -11.26
CA GLU A 263 -18.37 -16.80 -10.22
C GLU A 263 -17.25 -15.83 -9.74
N PRO A 264 -17.48 -14.51 -9.72
CA PRO A 264 -16.43 -13.52 -9.40
C PRO A 264 -15.85 -13.63 -7.98
N PRO A 265 -14.61 -13.16 -7.75
CA PRO A 265 -13.94 -13.27 -6.45
C PRO A 265 -14.70 -12.61 -5.30
N LEU A 266 -15.29 -11.42 -5.52
CA LEU A 266 -16.02 -10.71 -4.46
C LEU A 266 -17.26 -11.48 -4.02
N ALA A 267 -18.03 -12.05 -4.96
CA ALA A 267 -19.16 -12.92 -4.63
C ALA A 267 -18.72 -14.14 -3.79
N ARG A 268 -17.63 -14.80 -4.20
CA ARG A 268 -17.08 -15.97 -3.48
C ARG A 268 -16.61 -15.63 -2.07
N THR A 269 -15.90 -14.51 -1.91
CA THR A 269 -15.40 -14.08 -0.59
C THR A 269 -16.54 -13.71 0.35
N LEU A 270 -17.58 -13.01 -0.12
CA LEU A 270 -18.77 -12.72 0.67
C LEU A 270 -19.52 -14.00 1.09
N LYS A 271 -19.61 -15.00 0.20
CA LYS A 271 -20.17 -16.31 0.54
C LYS A 271 -19.29 -17.06 1.56
N ALA A 272 -17.97 -16.98 1.41
CA ALA A 272 -17.03 -17.60 2.35
C ALA A 272 -17.09 -16.94 3.74
N ALA A 273 -17.27 -15.62 3.80
CA ALA A 273 -17.35 -14.84 5.04
C ALA A 273 -18.46 -15.34 5.98
N LEU A 274 -19.60 -15.79 5.43
CA LEU A 274 -20.68 -16.41 6.20
C LEU A 274 -20.23 -17.65 7.01
N GLY A 275 -19.16 -18.32 6.58
CA GLY A 275 -18.58 -19.45 7.31
C GLY A 275 -17.91 -19.04 8.63
N LEU A 276 -17.50 -17.77 8.80
CA LEU A 276 -16.92 -17.28 10.06
C LEU A 276 -17.98 -17.03 11.15
N SER A 277 -19.27 -17.13 10.82
CA SER A 277 -20.34 -17.13 11.82
C SER A 277 -20.38 -18.41 12.66
N ASP A 278 -19.75 -19.49 12.18
CA ASP A 278 -19.57 -20.73 12.93
C ASP A 278 -18.33 -20.64 13.86
N PRO A 279 -18.49 -20.80 15.19
CA PRO A 279 -17.38 -20.69 16.14
C PRO A 279 -16.23 -21.66 15.90
N ASP A 280 -16.52 -22.88 15.44
CA ASP A 280 -15.50 -23.91 15.18
C ASP A 280 -14.66 -23.53 13.96
N THR A 281 -15.32 -23.12 12.89
CA THR A 281 -14.65 -22.58 11.70
C THR A 281 -13.82 -21.35 12.05
N LEU A 282 -14.36 -20.39 12.81
CA LEU A 282 -13.59 -19.21 13.22
C LEU A 282 -12.31 -19.60 13.98
N ARG A 283 -12.42 -20.48 14.98
CA ARG A 283 -11.26 -20.96 15.74
C ARG A 283 -10.23 -21.68 14.86
N GLU A 284 -10.68 -22.52 13.93
CA GLU A 284 -9.78 -23.21 12.99
C GLU A 284 -8.96 -22.21 12.16
N TYR A 285 -9.62 -21.21 11.56
CA TYR A 285 -8.95 -20.26 10.68
C TYR A 285 -8.13 -19.20 11.43
N VAL A 286 -8.51 -18.85 12.66
CA VAL A 286 -7.66 -18.07 13.58
C VAL A 286 -6.37 -18.83 13.86
N GLN A 287 -6.46 -20.12 14.18
CA GLN A 287 -5.28 -20.93 14.47
C GLN A 287 -4.38 -21.06 13.23
N LYS A 288 -4.96 -21.29 12.04
CA LYS A 288 -4.19 -21.31 10.79
C LYS A 288 -3.48 -19.99 10.49
N ALA A 289 -4.13 -18.85 10.76
CA ALA A 289 -3.52 -17.54 10.58
C ALA A 289 -2.37 -17.34 11.57
N TRP A 290 -2.55 -17.77 12.83
CA TRP A 290 -1.51 -17.72 13.85
C TRP A 290 -0.29 -18.58 13.53
N ASP A 291 -0.51 -19.78 12.99
CA ASP A 291 0.55 -20.74 12.63
C ASP A 291 1.20 -20.45 11.26
N ALA A 292 0.76 -19.42 10.55
CA ALA A 292 1.30 -19.07 9.25
C ALA A 292 2.80 -18.69 9.38
N PRO A 293 3.67 -19.19 8.49
CA PRO A 293 5.09 -18.86 8.53
C PRO A 293 5.32 -17.37 8.27
N ASP A 294 6.37 -16.80 8.87
CA ASP A 294 6.80 -15.43 8.57
C ASP A 294 7.24 -15.32 7.10
N ASP A 295 6.51 -14.51 6.33
CA ASP A 295 6.95 -14.10 5.01
C ASP A 295 7.93 -12.94 5.14
N THR A 296 9.23 -13.24 5.14
CA THR A 296 10.32 -12.25 5.21
C THR A 296 10.32 -11.20 4.10
N THR A 297 9.50 -11.38 3.06
CA THR A 297 9.32 -10.40 1.97
C THR A 297 8.08 -9.53 2.16
N SER A 298 7.23 -9.82 3.14
CA SER A 298 6.09 -9.01 3.54
C SER A 298 6.51 -7.87 4.48
N ASP A 299 5.89 -6.72 4.24
CA ASP A 299 5.89 -5.51 5.05
C ASP A 299 5.16 -5.66 6.39
N HIS A 300 4.34 -6.70 6.56
CA HIS A 300 3.65 -7.00 7.80
C HIS A 300 4.45 -7.99 8.68
N PRO A 301 4.60 -7.72 9.99
CA PRO A 301 5.13 -8.69 10.94
C PRO A 301 4.20 -9.91 11.08
N PRO A 302 4.73 -11.06 11.51
CA PRO A 302 3.92 -12.23 11.79
C PRO A 302 2.89 -11.97 12.90
N TRP A 303 1.72 -12.61 12.82
CA TRP A 303 0.60 -12.42 13.75
C TRP A 303 0.97 -12.57 15.24
N PRO A 304 1.80 -13.55 15.65
CA PRO A 304 2.23 -13.65 17.05
C PRO A 304 2.97 -12.40 17.55
N GLU A 305 3.77 -11.76 16.71
CA GLU A 305 4.51 -10.55 17.07
C GLU A 305 3.56 -9.35 17.26
N ARG A 306 2.60 -9.19 16.34
CA ARG A 306 1.57 -8.14 16.41
C ARG A 306 0.69 -8.29 17.66
N LEU A 307 0.23 -9.51 17.96
CA LEU A 307 -0.58 -9.78 19.14
C LEU A 307 0.22 -9.68 20.45
N ALA A 308 1.51 -10.05 20.44
CA ALA A 308 2.39 -9.82 21.60
C ALA A 308 2.55 -8.33 21.92
N ALA A 309 2.59 -7.46 20.91
CA ALA A 309 2.64 -6.02 21.11
C ALA A 309 1.37 -5.44 21.77
N LEU A 310 0.26 -6.18 21.68
CA LEU A 310 -1.02 -5.90 22.34
C LEU A 310 -1.14 -6.58 23.72
N GLY A 311 -0.14 -7.36 24.13
CA GLY A 311 -0.10 -8.05 25.43
C GLY A 311 -0.64 -9.48 25.42
N TYR A 312 -0.84 -10.09 24.24
CA TYR A 312 -1.33 -11.46 24.10
C TYR A 312 -0.19 -12.42 23.72
N SER A 313 0.09 -13.41 24.56
CA SER A 313 1.07 -14.47 24.29
C SER A 313 0.51 -15.63 23.46
N SER A 314 -0.81 -15.67 23.28
CA SER A 314 -1.57 -16.67 22.53
C SER A 314 -2.82 -15.99 21.95
N PRO A 315 -3.43 -16.50 20.87
CA PRO A 315 -4.61 -15.88 20.30
C PRO A 315 -5.75 -15.90 21.34
N PRO A 316 -6.31 -14.74 21.74
CA PRO A 316 -7.47 -14.71 22.61
C PRO A 316 -8.66 -15.40 21.92
N THR A 317 -9.54 -16.01 22.73
CA THR A 317 -10.82 -16.50 22.22
C THR A 317 -11.67 -15.31 21.78
N ILE A 318 -12.12 -15.36 20.52
CA ILE A 318 -13.00 -14.34 19.95
C ILE A 318 -14.32 -14.98 19.53
N GLU A 319 -15.42 -14.26 19.77
CA GLU A 319 -16.75 -14.69 19.35
C GLU A 319 -16.97 -14.39 17.85
N PRO A 320 -17.81 -15.16 17.14
CA PRO A 320 -18.23 -14.80 15.79
C PRO A 320 -18.86 -13.39 15.70
N VAL A 321 -18.83 -12.81 14.51
CA VAL A 321 -19.49 -11.52 14.24
C VAL A 321 -20.98 -11.76 14.02
N GLU A 322 -21.81 -11.30 14.96
CA GLU A 322 -23.27 -11.37 14.84
C GLU A 322 -23.83 -10.30 13.89
N HIS A 323 -23.23 -9.10 13.93
CA HIS A 323 -23.66 -7.94 13.15
C HIS A 323 -22.47 -7.35 12.39
N PRO A 324 -22.26 -7.76 11.13
CA PRO A 324 -21.16 -7.26 10.32
C PRO A 324 -21.23 -5.75 10.11
N ALA A 325 -20.08 -5.08 10.15
CA ALA A 325 -19.94 -3.66 9.83
C ALA A 325 -20.51 -3.33 8.43
N LEU A 326 -20.50 -4.32 7.52
CA LEU A 326 -21.11 -4.20 6.19
C LEU A 326 -22.61 -3.90 6.25
N SER A 327 -23.36 -4.53 7.16
CA SER A 327 -24.81 -4.32 7.29
C SER A 327 -25.16 -3.22 8.27
N THR A 328 -24.27 -2.88 9.21
CA THR A 328 -24.55 -1.86 10.22
C THR A 328 -24.07 -0.45 9.82
N LEU A 329 -23.00 -0.33 9.03
CA LEU A 329 -22.41 0.97 8.65
C LEU A 329 -22.81 1.47 7.27
N LEU A 330 -23.22 0.56 6.38
CA LEU A 330 -23.63 0.85 5.01
C LEU A 330 -25.10 0.51 4.76
N ARG A 331 -25.71 1.24 3.83
CA ARG A 331 -27.06 0.91 3.34
C ARG A 331 -27.01 -0.31 2.42
N SER A 332 -28.01 -1.17 2.53
CA SER A 332 -28.15 -2.39 1.70
C SER A 332 -28.09 -2.11 0.20
N GLU A 333 -28.68 -0.99 -0.24
CA GLU A 333 -28.73 -0.60 -1.65
C GLU A 333 -27.34 -0.22 -2.16
N THR A 334 -26.57 0.52 -1.35
CA THR A 334 -25.19 0.92 -1.67
C THR A 334 -24.27 -0.29 -1.74
N VAL A 335 -24.42 -1.24 -0.81
CA VAL A 335 -23.65 -2.50 -0.84
C VAL A 335 -23.98 -3.30 -2.10
N ALA A 336 -25.27 -3.50 -2.40
CA ALA A 336 -25.70 -4.26 -3.57
C ALA A 336 -25.23 -3.62 -4.88
N GLU A 337 -25.30 -2.30 -5.00
CA GLU A 337 -24.79 -1.56 -6.16
C GLU A 337 -23.28 -1.76 -6.34
N ARG A 338 -22.48 -1.59 -5.29
CA ARG A 338 -21.02 -1.71 -5.36
C ARG A 338 -20.56 -3.14 -5.60
N VAL A 339 -21.21 -4.13 -4.98
CA VAL A 339 -20.92 -5.55 -5.24
C VAL A 339 -21.21 -5.92 -6.69
N ARG A 340 -22.35 -5.48 -7.25
CA ARG A 340 -22.65 -5.68 -8.68
C ARG A 340 -21.59 -5.03 -9.56
N HIS A 341 -21.25 -3.76 -9.29
CA HIS A 341 -20.25 -3.05 -10.06
C HIS A 341 -18.90 -3.78 -10.13
N PHE A 342 -18.35 -4.22 -8.98
CA PHE A 342 -17.08 -4.95 -8.96
C PHE A 342 -17.16 -6.33 -9.62
N ASN A 343 -18.28 -7.04 -9.43
CA ASN A 343 -18.50 -8.33 -10.07
C ASN A 343 -18.59 -8.19 -11.60
N ASP A 344 -19.31 -7.20 -12.10
CA ASP A 344 -19.48 -6.95 -13.54
C ASP A 344 -18.17 -6.47 -14.18
N GLU A 345 -17.40 -5.63 -13.49
CA GLU A 345 -16.09 -5.17 -13.93
C GLU A 345 -15.12 -6.35 -14.06
N TRP A 346 -15.06 -7.22 -13.05
CA TRP A 346 -14.20 -8.41 -13.09
C TRP A 346 -14.63 -9.39 -14.17
N THR A 347 -15.94 -9.66 -14.27
CA THR A 347 -16.51 -10.59 -15.25
C THR A 347 -16.22 -10.14 -16.68
N SER A 348 -16.41 -8.86 -16.98
CA SER A 348 -16.10 -8.28 -18.28
C SER A 348 -14.62 -8.41 -18.63
N LYS A 349 -13.72 -8.09 -17.68
CA LYS A 349 -12.27 -8.23 -17.90
C LYS A 349 -11.83 -9.67 -18.18
N VAL A 350 -12.45 -10.64 -17.50
CA VAL A 350 -12.14 -12.06 -17.71
C VAL A 350 -12.72 -12.56 -19.03
N ALA A 351 -13.94 -12.15 -19.40
CA ALA A 351 -14.53 -12.48 -20.70
C ALA A 351 -13.62 -12.00 -21.84
N ASP A 352 -13.19 -10.74 -21.80
CA ASP A 352 -12.27 -10.15 -22.79
C ASP A 352 -10.92 -10.89 -22.88
N HIS A 353 -10.48 -11.53 -21.79
CA HIS A 353 -9.26 -12.32 -21.76
C HIS A 353 -9.46 -13.72 -22.34
N LEU A 354 -10.62 -14.34 -22.11
CA LEU A 354 -10.97 -15.68 -22.60
C LEU A 354 -11.32 -15.69 -24.10
N ASP A 355 -11.80 -14.57 -24.63
CA ASP A 355 -12.11 -14.41 -26.06
C ASP A 355 -10.88 -14.14 -26.95
N ARG A 356 -9.70 -13.94 -26.36
CA ARG A 356 -8.41 -13.73 -27.06
C ARG A 356 -7.59 -15.01 -27.12
#